data_AF-A0A432SY37-F1
#
_entry.id   AF-A0A432SY37-F1
#
_cell.length_a   1.000
_cell.length_b   1.000
_cell.length_c   1.000
_cell.angle_alpha   90.00
_cell.angle_beta   90.00
_cell.angle_gamma   90.00
#
_symmetry.space_group_name_H-M   'P 1'
#
loop_
_entity.id
_entity.type
_entity.pdbx_description
1 polymer ?
#
loop_
_entity_poly.entity_id
_entity_poly.type
_entity_poly.pdbx_seq_one_letter_code
_entity_poly.pdbx_strand_id
1 'polypeptide(L)'
;MELVYLWVEDYKNIHKQGFNFSPRFDCKYDDETKELTIDENDDYIENFFGDNINVTAIVGKNGSGKSSVLEIIEKIYMDNQSPENFIFCYALNNNKICITNNEIEYTGNF
;
A
#
# COMPACT_ATOMS: atom_id res chain seq x y z
N MET A 1 13.36 3.25 -1.15
CA MET A 1 12.00 2.81 -1.57
C MET A 1 11.23 2.46 -0.31
N GLU A 2 10.05 3.02 -0.16
CA GLU A 2 9.17 2.86 0.99
C GLU A 2 7.80 2.37 0.50
N LEU A 3 7.24 1.32 1.11
CA LEU A 3 5.88 0.86 0.80
C LEU A 3 4.87 1.82 1.42
N VAL A 4 3.98 2.38 0.61
CA VAL A 4 3.03 3.41 1.04
C VAL A 4 1.63 2.83 1.22
N TYR A 5 1.10 2.16 0.20
CA TYR A 5 -0.28 1.70 0.21
C TYR A 5 -0.48 0.46 -0.66
N LEU A 6 -1.45 -0.37 -0.29
CA LEU A 6 -1.94 -1.49 -1.08
C LEU A 6 -3.46 -1.47 -1.04
N TRP A 7 -4.10 -1.52 -2.20
CA TRP A 7 -5.50 -1.89 -2.33
C TRP A 7 -5.65 -3.22 -3.06
N VAL A 8 -6.58 -4.05 -2.62
CA VAL A 8 -6.84 -5.39 -3.17
C VAL A 8 -8.33 -5.53 -3.43
N GLU A 9 -8.71 -5.87 -4.66
CA GLU A 9 -10.12 -6.13 -4.98
C GLU A 9 -10.58 -7.46 -4.38
N ASP A 10 -9.87 -8.54 -4.66
CA ASP A 10 -10.20 -9.86 -4.16
C ASP A 10 -8.94 -10.74 -4.07
N TYR A 11 -8.65 -11.26 -2.87
CA TYR A 11 -7.62 -12.27 -2.66
C TYR A 11 -7.86 -13.04 -1.37
N LYS A 12 -8.18 -14.33 -1.50
CA LYS A 12 -8.50 -15.22 -0.37
C LYS A 12 -9.64 -14.65 0.47
N ASN A 13 -9.31 -14.07 1.62
CA ASN A 13 -10.27 -13.53 2.59
C ASN A 13 -10.20 -11.99 2.68
N ILE A 14 -9.51 -11.34 1.74
CA ILE A 14 -9.41 -9.89 1.60
C ILE A 14 -10.29 -9.50 0.42
N HIS A 15 -11.24 -8.59 0.66
CA HIS A 15 -12.20 -8.15 -0.36
C HIS A 15 -12.32 -6.62 -0.31
N LYS A 16 -12.02 -5.96 -1.43
CA LYS A 16 -12.10 -4.50 -1.66
C LYS A 16 -11.51 -3.68 -0.51
N GLN A 17 -10.28 -4.01 -0.12
CA GLN A 17 -9.67 -3.48 1.10
C GLN A 17 -8.34 -2.78 0.81
N GLY A 18 -8.19 -1.58 1.39
CA GLY A 18 -6.96 -0.79 1.43
C GLY A 18 -6.14 -1.02 2.70
N PHE A 19 -4.82 -0.93 2.59
CA PHE A 19 -3.83 -1.05 3.65
C PHE A 19 -2.81 0.07 3.54
N ASN A 20 -2.75 0.94 4.57
CA ASN A 20 -1.73 1.97 4.70
C ASN A 20 -0.47 1.40 5.37
N PHE A 21 0.70 1.64 4.76
CA PHE A 21 2.00 1.14 5.22
C PHE A 21 3.00 2.23 5.57
N SER A 22 2.70 3.48 5.24
CA SER A 22 3.50 4.64 5.62
C SER A 22 2.72 5.54 6.57
N PRO A 23 3.32 6.01 7.68
CA PRO A 23 2.69 7.01 8.54
C PRO A 23 2.68 8.42 7.94
N ARG A 24 3.38 8.63 6.82
CA ARG A 24 3.53 9.93 6.13
C ARG A 24 2.32 10.30 5.28
N PHE A 25 1.57 9.30 4.83
CA PHE A 25 0.49 9.47 3.88
C PHE A 25 -0.78 8.81 4.39
N ASP A 26 -1.91 9.49 4.25
CA ASP A 26 -3.22 8.87 4.36
C ASP A 26 -3.71 8.55 2.95
N CYS A 27 -3.69 7.25 2.60
CA CYS A 27 -4.14 6.79 1.29
C CYS A 27 -5.50 6.11 1.40
N LYS A 28 -6.36 6.44 0.44
CA LYS A 28 -7.69 5.83 0.31
C LYS A 28 -8.05 5.65 -1.15
N TYR A 29 -8.49 4.46 -1.50
CA TYR A 29 -9.08 4.19 -2.81
C TYR A 29 -10.58 3.98 -2.68
N ASP A 30 -11.34 4.69 -3.51
CA ASP A 30 -12.78 4.52 -3.67
C ASP A 30 -13.07 3.62 -4.89
N ASP A 31 -13.59 2.43 -4.65
CA ASP A 31 -13.88 1.47 -5.71
C ASP A 31 -15.10 1.84 -6.58
N GLU A 32 -15.98 2.73 -6.10
CA GLU A 32 -17.15 3.20 -6.86
C GLU A 32 -16.75 4.31 -7.82
N THR A 33 -16.00 5.32 -7.35
CA THR A 33 -15.55 6.44 -8.18
C THR A 33 -14.27 6.15 -8.95
N LYS A 34 -13.54 5.09 -8.58
CA LYS A 34 -12.21 4.72 -9.11
C LYS A 34 -11.14 5.77 -8.83
N GLU A 35 -11.27 6.51 -7.73
CA GLU A 35 -10.35 7.56 -7.33
C GLU A 35 -9.43 7.09 -6.19
N LEU A 36 -8.11 7.30 -6.38
CA LEU A 36 -7.11 7.14 -5.33
C LEU A 36 -6.75 8.52 -4.79
N THR A 37 -6.96 8.72 -3.49
CA THR A 37 -6.52 9.90 -2.76
C THR A 37 -5.27 9.54 -1.96
N ILE A 38 -4.27 10.43 -1.99
CA ILE A 38 -3.02 10.32 -1.23
C ILE A 38 -2.76 11.71 -0.65
N ASP A 39 -3.03 11.88 0.63
CA ASP A 39 -2.81 13.13 1.34
C ASP A 39 -1.61 13.00 2.28
N GLU A 40 -0.86 14.09 2.49
CA GLU A 40 0.16 14.13 3.53
C GLU A 40 -0.50 14.10 4.91
N ASN A 41 0.08 13.34 5.84
CA ASN A 41 -0.38 13.27 7.22
C ASN A 41 0.27 14.37 8.06
N ASP A 42 -0.50 15.39 8.42
CA ASP A 42 -0.04 16.51 9.25
C ASP A 42 0.48 16.09 10.63
N ASP A 43 0.04 14.94 11.14
CA ASP A 43 0.47 14.39 12.44
C ASP A 43 1.74 13.52 12.35
N TYR A 44 2.35 13.42 11.16
CA TYR A 44 3.57 12.61 10.96
C TYR A 44 4.75 13.15 11.78
N ILE A 45 5.34 12.27 12.59
CA ILE A 45 6.57 12.55 13.33
C ILE A 45 7.75 11.88 12.62
N GLU A 46 8.61 12.69 12.01
CA GLU A 46 9.82 12.22 11.35
C GLU A 46 10.73 11.47 12.33
N ASN A 47 11.24 10.31 11.90
CA ASN A 47 12.18 9.47 12.66
C ASN A 47 11.69 9.05 14.06
N PHE A 48 10.38 8.90 14.28
CA PHE A 48 9.82 8.47 15.58
C PHE A 48 10.43 7.13 16.09
N PHE A 49 10.71 6.19 15.18
CA PHE A 49 11.36 4.91 15.49
C PHE A 49 12.88 4.89 15.19
N GLY A 50 13.48 6.04 14.85
CA GLY A 50 14.86 6.19 14.41
C GLY A 50 15.01 6.37 12.90
N ASP A 51 16.22 6.77 12.49
CA ASP A 51 16.54 7.09 11.10
C ASP A 51 16.31 5.89 10.17
N ASN A 52 15.61 6.11 9.06
CA ASN A 52 15.30 5.10 8.05
C ASN A 52 14.51 3.89 8.58
N ILE A 53 13.77 4.05 9.68
CA ILE A 53 12.91 3.01 10.25
C ILE A 53 11.44 3.44 10.20
N ASN A 54 10.64 2.72 9.41
CA ASN A 54 9.18 2.80 9.43
C ASN A 54 8.61 1.47 9.92
N VAL A 55 7.65 1.53 10.84
CA VAL A 55 7.04 0.35 11.45
C VAL A 55 5.54 0.39 11.22
N THR A 56 5.01 -0.66 10.61
CA THR A 56 3.57 -0.86 10.44
C THR A 56 3.17 -2.19 11.06
N ALA A 57 2.14 -2.17 11.90
CA ALA A 57 1.63 -3.36 12.58
C ALA A 57 0.37 -3.90 11.89
N ILE A 58 0.42 -5.14 11.39
CA ILE A 58 -0.75 -5.83 10.87
C ILE A 58 -1.30 -6.77 11.95
N VAL A 59 -2.44 -6.41 12.53
CA VAL A 59 -3.07 -7.14 13.64
C VAL A 59 -4.50 -7.55 13.32
N GLY A 60 -4.99 -8.63 13.95
CA GLY A 60 -6.32 -9.17 13.67
C GLY A 60 -6.47 -10.62 14.13
N LYS A 61 -7.71 -11.12 14.17
CA LYS A 61 -8.03 -12.50 14.58
C LYS A 61 -7.46 -13.54 13.59
N ASN A 62 -7.38 -14.80 14.00
CA ASN A 62 -7.00 -15.88 13.08
C ASN A 62 -7.97 -15.95 11.89
N GLY A 63 -7.44 -16.18 10.69
CA GLY A 63 -8.23 -16.16 9.45
C GLY A 63 -8.59 -14.77 8.91
N SER A 64 -8.17 -13.67 9.55
CA SER A 64 -8.47 -12.31 9.07
C SER A 64 -7.58 -11.81 7.93
N GLY A 65 -6.69 -12.65 7.37
CA GLY A 65 -5.88 -12.29 6.20
C GLY A 65 -4.51 -11.69 6.46
N LYS A 66 -4.01 -11.67 7.70
CA LYS A 66 -2.68 -11.11 8.01
C LYS A 66 -1.56 -11.72 7.14
N SER A 67 -1.51 -13.05 7.08
CA SER A 67 -0.56 -13.77 6.21
C SER A 67 -0.87 -13.57 4.73
N SER A 68 -2.14 -13.40 4.37
CA SER A 68 -2.57 -13.14 2.99
C SER A 68 -2.09 -11.78 2.49
N VAL A 69 -2.11 -10.73 3.32
CA VAL A 69 -1.53 -9.42 2.98
C VAL A 69 -0.05 -9.55 2.65
N LEU A 70 0.72 -10.25 3.49
CA LEU A 70 2.15 -10.47 3.25
C LEU A 70 2.41 -11.26 1.96
N GLU A 71 1.61 -12.30 1.71
CA GLU A 71 1.70 -13.09 0.48
C GLU A 71 1.38 -12.29 -0.78
N ILE A 72 0.41 -11.35 -0.73
CA ILE A 72 0.13 -10.44 -1.85
C ILE A 72 1.32 -9.55 -2.12
N ILE A 73 1.91 -8.94 -1.10
CA ILE A 73 3.08 -8.08 -1.24
C ILE A 73 4.26 -8.87 -1.86
N GLU A 74 4.50 -10.09 -1.37
CA GLU A 74 5.52 -10.98 -1.94
C GLU A 74 5.25 -11.29 -3.41
N LYS A 75 4.01 -11.66 -3.76
CA LYS A 75 3.61 -11.99 -5.14
C LYS A 75 3.73 -10.81 -6.11
N ILE A 76 3.31 -9.61 -5.69
CA ILE A 76 3.47 -8.38 -6.47
C ILE A 76 4.96 -8.10 -6.70
N TYR A 77 5.79 -8.22 -5.66
CA TYR A 77 7.23 -7.94 -5.78
C TYR A 77 7.98 -8.98 -6.64
N MET A 78 7.54 -10.23 -6.62
CA MET A 78 8.15 -11.32 -7.38
C MET A 78 7.61 -11.47 -8.81
N ASP A 79 6.64 -10.65 -9.22
CA ASP A 79 5.95 -10.74 -10.52
C ASP A 79 5.35 -12.14 -10.78
N ASN A 80 4.89 -12.81 -9.72
CA ASN A 80 4.40 -14.19 -9.76
C ASN A 80 2.94 -14.25 -9.32
N GLN A 81 2.02 -14.17 -10.29
CA GLN A 81 0.58 -14.38 -10.06
C GLN A 81 0.01 -13.45 -8.97
N SER A 82 0.24 -12.14 -9.15
CA SER A 82 -0.45 -11.09 -8.39
C SER A 82 -1.98 -11.26 -8.47
N PRO A 83 -2.74 -10.70 -7.51
CA PRO A 83 -4.20 -10.62 -7.64
C PRO A 83 -4.60 -9.97 -8.97
N GLU A 84 -5.75 -10.35 -9.52
CA GLU A 84 -6.23 -9.82 -10.81
C GLU A 84 -6.46 -8.31 -10.79
N ASN A 85 -6.80 -7.72 -9.64
CA ASN A 85 -6.98 -6.28 -9.49
C ASN A 85 -6.43 -5.80 -8.14
N PHE A 86 -5.41 -4.96 -8.22
CA PHE A 86 -4.79 -4.31 -7.06
C PHE A 86 -4.27 -2.92 -7.43
N ILE A 87 -4.00 -2.12 -6.41
CA ILE A 87 -3.24 -0.87 -6.54
C ILE A 87 -2.10 -0.96 -5.55
N PHE A 88 -0.88 -0.74 -6.01
CA PHE A 88 0.32 -0.81 -5.18
C PHE A 88 1.08 0.51 -5.30
N CYS A 89 1.30 1.17 -4.16
CA CYS A 89 1.95 2.47 -4.09
C CYS A 89 3.25 2.39 -3.31
N TYR A 90 4.32 2.93 -3.87
CA TYR A 90 5.61 3.03 -3.19
C TYR A 90 6.26 4.39 -3.43
N ALA A 91 6.91 4.92 -2.40
CA ALA A 91 7.66 6.16 -2.46
C ALA A 91 9.14 5.89 -2.78
N LEU A 92 9.70 6.69 -3.68
CA LEU A 92 11.13 6.77 -3.97
C LEU A 92 11.73 7.96 -3.21
N ASN A 93 13.04 7.91 -2.95
CA ASN A 93 13.77 8.88 -2.12
C ASN A 93 13.73 10.35 -2.61
N ASN A 94 13.07 10.65 -3.73
CA ASN A 94 13.00 11.97 -4.36
C ASN A 94 11.58 12.59 -4.29
N ASN A 95 10.79 12.27 -3.25
CA ASN A 95 9.38 12.70 -3.13
C ASN A 95 8.52 12.32 -4.35
N LYS A 96 8.74 11.11 -4.86
CA LYS A 96 7.92 10.54 -5.95
C LYS A 96 7.19 9.33 -5.45
N ILE A 97 5.92 9.21 -5.82
CA ILE A 97 5.08 8.04 -5.58
C ILE A 97 4.88 7.42 -6.94
N CYS A 98 5.25 6.15 -6.99
CA CYS A 98 4.89 5.28 -8.07
C CYS A 98 3.62 4.53 -7.66
N ILE A 99 2.65 4.51 -8.55
CA ILE A 99 1.43 3.72 -8.45
C ILE A 99 1.51 2.69 -9.56
N THR A 100 1.37 1.43 -9.22
CA THR A 100 1.31 0.35 -10.19
C THR A 100 0.09 -0.53 -9.96
N ASN A 101 -0.48 -1.01 -11.06
CA ASN A 101 -1.48 -2.06 -11.13
C ASN A 101 -1.08 -3.03 -12.26
N ASN A 102 -1.94 -4.00 -12.60
CA ASN A 102 -1.60 -5.03 -13.60
C ASN A 102 -1.35 -4.50 -15.03
N GLU A 103 -1.69 -3.25 -15.34
CA GLU A 103 -1.61 -2.72 -16.71
C GLU A 103 -0.84 -1.40 -16.82
N ILE A 104 -0.69 -0.63 -15.73
CA ILE A 104 -0.22 0.75 -15.81
C ILE A 104 0.65 1.13 -14.60
N GLU A 105 1.78 1.77 -14.90
CA GLU A 105 2.62 2.47 -13.93
C GLU A 105 2.44 3.99 -14.10
N TYR A 106 2.04 4.67 -13.02
CA TYR A 106 1.94 6.12 -12.92
C TYR A 106 2.99 6.65 -11.94
N THR A 107 3.63 7.75 -12.26
CA THR A 107 4.55 8.45 -11.35
C THR A 107 4.10 9.89 -11.16
N GLY A 108 3.84 10.27 -9.92
CA GLY A 108 3.55 11.65 -9.51
C GLY A 108 4.63 12.21 -8.59
N ASN A 109 4.75 13.53 -8.58
CA ASN A 109 5.47 14.25 -7.51
C ASN A 109 4.44 14.77 -6.49
N PHE A 110 4.87 14.90 -5.25
CA PHE A 110 4.20 15.67 -4.18
C PHE A 110 5.21 16.67 -3.64
#